data_AF-A0A633LEB9-F1
#
_entry.id   AF-A0A633LEB9-F1
#
_cell.length_a   1.000
_cell.length_b   1.000
_cell.length_c   1.000
_cell.angle_alpha   90.00
_cell.angle_beta   90.00
_cell.angle_gamma   90.00
#
_symmetry.space_group_name_H-M   'P 1'
#
loop_
_entity.id
_entity.type
_entity.pdbx_description
1 polymer ?
#
loop_
_entity_poly.entity_id
_entity_poly.type
_entity_poly.pdbx_seq_one_letter_code
_entity_poly.pdbx_strand_id
1 'polypeptide(L)'
;MSDDTFMTEVRHRATLLTESLNPGKALEWTREEGHSRLLFRMLEESGAFRTGGPHDSDEIIAFWKNCLAYPEAAGFIACLGSGAHVLCRRGLKGDPCSVPVFHLVIRDFVARYIRPGRKILSGSAIKN
;
A
#
# COMPACT_ATOMS: atom_id res chain seq x y z
N MET A 1 6.67 5.39 20.07
CA MET A 1 6.60 6.24 18.85
C MET A 1 5.25 6.92 18.88
N SER A 2 5.15 8.23 18.71
CA SER A 2 3.84 8.88 18.57
C SER A 2 3.24 8.54 17.21
N ASP A 3 1.91 8.57 17.10
CA ASP A 3 1.21 8.32 15.83
C ASP A 3 1.67 9.27 14.71
N ASP A 4 2.05 10.51 15.06
CA ASP A 4 2.57 11.50 14.10
C ASP A 4 3.93 11.10 13.53
N THR A 5 4.85 10.61 14.35
CA THR A 5 6.16 10.12 13.87
C THR A 5 5.99 8.86 13.02
N PHE A 6 5.10 7.96 13.43
CA PHE A 6 4.77 6.76 12.67
C PHE A 6 4.22 7.10 11.28
N MET A 7 3.20 7.95 11.22
CA MET A 7 2.57 8.32 9.96
C MET A 7 3.50 9.15 9.06
N THR A 8 4.42 9.92 9.64
CA THR A 8 5.46 10.63 8.88
C THR A 8 6.39 9.63 8.18
N GLU A 9 6.87 8.61 8.90
CA GLU A 9 7.72 7.57 8.34
C GLU A 9 7.00 6.74 7.28
N VAL A 10 5.74 6.35 7.55
CA VAL A 10 4.91 5.60 6.60
C VAL A 10 4.74 6.39 5.29
N ARG A 11 4.43 7.69 5.36
CA ARG A 11 4.31 8.55 4.15
C ARG A 11 5.63 8.69 3.42
N HIS A 12 6.74 8.87 4.14
CA HIS A 12 8.06 8.98 3.55
C HIS A 12 8.43 7.72 2.76
N ARG A 13 8.30 6.54 3.37
CA ARG A 13 8.56 5.25 2.70
C ARG A 13 7.62 4.98 1.52
N ALA A 14 6.34 5.32 1.65
CA ALA A 14 5.36 5.17 0.57
C ALA A 14 5.67 6.06 -0.63
N THR A 15 6.19 7.26 -0.40
CA THR A 15 6.63 8.17 -1.47
C THR A 15 7.77 7.55 -2.27
N LEU A 16 8.83 7.10 -1.59
CA LEU A 16 9.97 6.42 -2.22
C LEU A 16 9.54 5.18 -3.01
N LEU A 17 8.60 4.41 -2.48
CA LEU A 17 8.11 3.21 -3.15
C LEU A 17 7.23 3.52 -4.36
N THR A 18 6.40 4.57 -4.27
CA THR A 18 5.56 5.03 -5.39
C THR A 18 6.40 5.55 -6.55
N GLU A 19 7.55 6.16 -6.28
CA GLU A 19 8.53 6.56 -7.33
C GLU A 19 9.13 5.35 -8.05
N SER A 20 9.18 4.19 -7.40
CA SER A 20 9.68 2.93 -7.97
C SER A 20 8.61 2.11 -8.71
N LEU A 21 7.34 2.50 -8.58
CA LEU A 21 6.21 1.81 -9.21
C LEU A 21 6.29 1.97 -10.74
N ASN A 22 6.12 0.86 -11.45
CA ASN A 22 5.87 0.88 -12.88
C ASN A 22 4.35 0.95 -13.14
N PRO A 23 3.77 2.13 -13.45
CA PRO A 23 2.34 2.27 -13.60
C PRO A 23 1.80 1.56 -14.85
N GLY A 24 2.62 1.40 -15.91
CA GLY A 24 2.23 0.69 -17.13
C GLY A 24 1.98 -0.80 -16.84
N LYS A 25 2.97 -1.46 -16.20
CA LYS A 25 2.83 -2.86 -15.78
C LYS A 25 1.71 -3.06 -14.77
N ALA A 26 1.57 -2.16 -13.81
CA ALA A 26 0.50 -2.24 -12.82
C ALA A 26 -0.89 -2.10 -13.49
N LEU A 27 -1.03 -1.19 -14.47
CA LEU A 27 -2.26 -1.04 -15.25
C LEU A 27 -2.55 -2.28 -16.09
N GLU A 28 -1.56 -2.84 -16.77
CA GLU A 28 -1.69 -4.10 -17.51
C GLU A 28 -2.15 -5.23 -16.59
N TRP A 29 -1.49 -5.41 -15.45
CA TRP A 29 -1.87 -6.40 -14.44
C TRP A 29 -3.32 -6.21 -13.98
N THR A 30 -3.80 -4.98 -13.76
CA THR A 30 -5.19 -4.75 -13.33
C THR A 30 -6.26 -5.09 -14.38
N ARG A 31 -5.88 -5.23 -15.66
CA ARG A 31 -6.81 -5.56 -16.75
C ARG A 31 -7.16 -7.05 -16.80
N GLU A 32 -6.34 -7.90 -16.18
CA GLU A 32 -6.62 -9.33 -16.09
C GLU A 32 -7.86 -9.58 -15.21
N GLU A 33 -8.58 -10.67 -15.52
CA GLU A 33 -9.83 -11.00 -14.86
C GLU A 33 -9.62 -11.20 -13.34
N GLY A 34 -10.43 -10.51 -12.53
CA GLY A 34 -10.36 -10.60 -11.08
C GLY A 34 -9.26 -9.76 -10.40
N HIS A 35 -8.23 -9.30 -11.12
CA HIS A 35 -7.10 -8.56 -10.53
C HIS A 35 -7.50 -7.19 -9.96
N SER A 36 -8.42 -6.49 -10.61
CA SER A 36 -8.98 -5.25 -10.06
C SER A 36 -9.70 -5.47 -8.73
N ARG A 37 -10.47 -6.56 -8.59
CA ARG A 37 -11.13 -6.92 -7.31
C ARG A 37 -10.10 -7.29 -6.26
N LEU A 38 -9.07 -8.05 -6.63
CA LEU A 38 -7.97 -8.39 -5.74
C LEU A 38 -7.22 -7.15 -5.24
N LEU A 39 -6.97 -6.16 -6.10
CA LEU A 39 -6.36 -4.89 -5.72
C LEU A 39 -7.19 -4.15 -4.67
N PHE A 40 -8.52 -4.07 -4.87
CA PHE A 40 -9.41 -3.44 -3.90
C PHE A 40 -9.47 -4.23 -2.59
N ARG A 41 -9.45 -5.55 -2.64
CA ARG A 41 -9.38 -6.40 -1.45
C ARG A 41 -8.08 -6.16 -0.66
N MET A 42 -6.92 -6.13 -1.33
CA MET A 42 -5.65 -5.80 -0.68
C MET A 42 -5.67 -4.39 -0.07
N LEU A 43 -6.29 -3.42 -0.74
CA LEU A 43 -6.46 -2.07 -0.21
C LEU A 43 -7.32 -2.04 1.07
N GLU A 44 -8.40 -2.82 1.10
CA GLU A 44 -9.28 -2.95 2.25
C GLU A 44 -8.60 -3.65 3.42
N GLU A 45 -8.00 -4.83 3.19
CA GLU A 45 -7.31 -5.62 4.21
C GLU A 45 -6.14 -4.86 4.84
N SER A 46 -5.34 -4.16 4.02
CA SER A 46 -4.25 -3.31 4.52
C SER A 46 -4.72 -2.06 5.27
N GLY A 47 -5.99 -1.68 5.09
CA GLY A 47 -6.61 -0.54 5.77
C GLY A 47 -6.71 -0.69 7.29
N ALA A 48 -6.76 -1.93 7.78
CA ALA A 48 -6.80 -2.24 9.21
C ALA A 48 -5.52 -1.82 9.95
N PHE A 49 -4.40 -1.69 9.23
CA PHE A 49 -3.09 -1.38 9.80
C PHE A 49 -2.78 0.12 9.88
N ARG A 50 -3.71 0.99 9.46
CA ARG A 50 -3.46 2.42 9.25
C ARG A 50 -3.22 3.23 10.51
N THR A 51 -3.53 2.69 11.68
CA THR A 51 -3.35 3.37 12.96
C THR A 51 -2.01 2.94 13.57
N GLY A 52 -1.29 3.86 14.21
CA GLY A 52 -0.04 3.54 14.94
C GLY A 52 -0.26 2.74 16.23
N GLY A 53 -1.46 2.19 16.42
CA GLY A 53 -1.78 1.28 17.50
C GLY A 53 -0.95 0.00 17.43
N PRO A 54 -0.93 -0.79 18.51
CA PRO A 54 -0.14 -2.01 18.59
C PRO A 54 -0.73 -3.07 17.67
N HIS A 55 -0.28 -3.07 16.41
CA HIS A 55 -0.43 -4.23 15.54
C HIS A 55 0.59 -5.27 15.96
N ASP A 56 0.13 -6.51 16.12
CA ASP A 56 1.03 -7.60 16.45
C ASP A 56 1.98 -7.83 15.27
N SER A 57 3.25 -8.09 15.56
CA SER A 57 4.21 -8.50 14.54
C SER A 57 3.73 -9.75 13.81
N ASP A 58 3.01 -10.64 14.50
CA ASP A 58 2.44 -11.86 13.89
C ASP A 58 1.33 -11.55 12.88
N GLU A 59 0.50 -10.53 13.12
CA GLU A 59 -0.53 -10.09 12.16
C GLU A 59 0.10 -9.52 10.89
N ILE A 60 1.16 -8.72 11.05
CA ILE A 60 1.92 -8.15 9.93
C ILE A 60 2.57 -9.28 9.12
N ILE A 61 3.21 -10.23 9.79
CA ILE A 61 3.84 -11.38 9.14
C ILE A 61 2.80 -12.22 8.40
N ALA A 62 1.63 -12.46 9.01
CA ALA A 62 0.53 -13.20 8.40
C ALA A 62 0.00 -12.51 7.14
N PHE A 63 -0.19 -11.19 7.18
CA PHE A 63 -0.57 -10.40 6.00
C PHE A 63 0.41 -10.62 4.84
N TRP A 64 1.72 -10.48 5.09
CA TRP A 64 2.72 -10.65 4.04
C TRP A 64 2.84 -12.08 3.54
N LYS A 65 2.73 -13.08 4.42
CA LYS A 65 2.68 -14.50 4.01
C LYS A 65 1.48 -14.75 3.09
N ASN A 66 0.31 -14.22 3.42
CA ASN A 66 -0.89 -14.35 2.60
C ASN A 66 -0.68 -13.69 1.23
N CYS A 67 -0.25 -12.43 1.18
CA CYS A 67 0.01 -11.75 -0.10
C CYS A 67 1.03 -12.48 -1.00
N LEU A 68 2.06 -13.09 -0.41
CA LEU A 68 3.09 -13.81 -1.17
C LEU A 68 2.68 -15.25 -1.53
N ALA A 69 1.72 -15.83 -0.82
CA ALA A 69 1.18 -17.15 -1.12
C ALA A 69 0.24 -17.13 -2.34
N TYR A 70 -0.37 -15.98 -2.66
CA TYR A 70 -1.23 -15.80 -3.84
C TYR A 70 -0.42 -15.21 -5.00
N PRO A 71 -0.16 -15.98 -6.08
CA PRO A 71 0.64 -15.52 -7.22
C PRO A 71 0.11 -14.22 -7.85
N GLU A 72 -1.21 -14.05 -7.89
CA GLU A 72 -1.87 -12.89 -8.44
C GLU A 72 -1.52 -11.63 -7.63
N ALA A 73 -1.59 -11.70 -6.30
CA ALA A 73 -1.23 -10.59 -5.41
C ALA A 73 0.27 -10.26 -5.51
N ALA A 74 1.12 -11.28 -5.60
CA ALA A 74 2.55 -11.12 -5.83
C ALA A 74 2.84 -10.41 -7.17
N GLY A 75 2.00 -10.60 -8.19
CA GLY A 75 2.10 -9.90 -9.49
C GLY A 75 1.98 -8.38 -9.36
N PHE A 76 1.02 -7.87 -8.58
CA PHE A 76 0.93 -6.44 -8.31
C PHE A 76 2.15 -5.93 -7.52
N ILE A 77 2.58 -6.68 -6.49
CA ILE A 77 3.75 -6.33 -5.68
C ILE A 77 5.01 -6.22 -6.55
N ALA A 78 5.18 -7.09 -7.53
CA ALA A 78 6.30 -7.03 -8.47
C ALA A 78 6.32 -5.73 -9.31
N CYS A 79 5.15 -5.09 -9.51
CA CYS A 79 5.07 -3.80 -10.20
C CYS A 79 5.67 -2.65 -9.39
N LEU A 80 5.89 -2.82 -8.08
CA LEU A 80 6.54 -1.82 -7.20
C LEU A 80 8.08 -1.74 -7.40
N GLY A 81 8.63 -2.52 -8.33
CA GLY A 81 10.05 -2.50 -8.67
C GLY A 81 10.95 -3.05 -7.56
N SER A 82 12.20 -2.56 -7.49
CA SER A 82 13.18 -3.02 -6.50
C SER A 82 12.75 -2.75 -5.04
N GLY A 83 11.93 -1.72 -4.83
CA GLY A 83 11.35 -1.39 -3.53
C GLY A 83 10.40 -2.48 -2.99
N ALA A 84 9.80 -3.29 -3.86
CA ALA A 84 8.94 -4.42 -3.49
C ALA A 84 9.67 -5.41 -2.57
N HIS A 85 10.90 -5.79 -2.94
CA HIS A 85 11.68 -6.77 -2.20
C HIS A 85 12.03 -6.30 -0.78
N VAL A 86 12.34 -5.00 -0.63
CA VAL A 86 12.62 -4.41 0.67
C VAL A 86 11.36 -4.40 1.54
N LEU A 87 10.23 -3.99 0.95
CA LEU A 87 8.95 -3.94 1.64
C LEU A 87 8.53 -5.32 2.15
N CYS A 88 8.52 -6.34 1.28
CA CYS A 88 8.14 -7.70 1.65
C CYS A 88 9.09 -8.30 2.69
N ARG A 89 10.41 -8.10 2.55
CA ARG A 89 11.40 -8.62 3.51
C ARG A 89 11.21 -8.02 4.90
N ARG A 90 10.94 -6.72 4.98
CA ARG A 90 10.67 -6.04 6.25
C ARG A 90 9.34 -6.49 6.85
N GLY A 91 8.32 -6.63 5.99
CA GLY A 91 7.02 -7.16 6.36
C GLY A 91 7.07 -8.56 6.96
N LEU A 92 7.81 -9.48 6.35
CA LEU A 92 8.06 -10.82 6.87
C LEU A 92 8.85 -10.86 8.19
N LYS A 93 9.41 -9.73 8.62
CA LYS A 93 10.06 -9.54 9.93
C LYS A 93 9.20 -8.78 10.93
N GLY A 94 7.93 -8.50 10.60
CA GLY A 94 7.00 -7.79 11.47
C GLY A 94 7.18 -6.26 11.49
N ASP A 95 7.75 -5.66 10.44
CA ASP A 95 7.87 -4.19 10.38
C ASP A 95 6.49 -3.51 10.38
N PRO A 96 6.15 -2.73 11.43
CA PRO A 96 4.82 -2.11 11.59
C PRO A 96 4.52 -1.06 10.51
N CYS A 97 5.54 -0.54 9.82
CA CYS A 97 5.33 0.40 8.73
C CYS A 97 5.02 -0.30 7.39
N SER A 98 5.29 -1.60 7.25
CA SER A 98 5.25 -2.28 5.96
C SER A 98 3.86 -2.33 5.32
N VAL A 99 2.84 -2.79 6.06
CA VAL A 99 1.45 -2.88 5.55
C VAL A 99 0.85 -1.48 5.31
N PRO A 100 1.03 -0.49 6.20
CA PRO A 100 0.56 0.87 5.95
C PRO A 100 1.22 1.54 4.75
N VAL A 101 2.52 1.29 4.53
CA VAL A 101 3.22 1.75 3.32
C VAL A 101 2.57 1.12 2.08
N PHE A 102 2.35 -0.19 2.09
CA PHE A 102 1.68 -0.89 0.98
C PHE A 102 0.28 -0.33 0.72
N HIS A 103 -0.50 -0.08 1.77
CA HIS A 103 -1.81 0.54 1.69
C HIS A 103 -1.77 1.90 0.97
N LEU A 104 -0.85 2.79 1.36
CA LEU A 104 -0.72 4.10 0.74
C LEU A 104 -0.36 4.00 -0.74
N VAL A 105 0.53 3.08 -1.12
CA VAL A 105 0.92 2.88 -2.52
C VAL A 105 -0.26 2.38 -3.37
N ILE A 106 -1.01 1.38 -2.89
CA ILE A 106 -2.22 0.91 -3.60
C ILE A 106 -3.23 2.06 -3.72
N ARG A 107 -3.49 2.77 -2.62
CA ARG A 107 -4.45 3.87 -2.60
C ARG A 107 -4.08 4.96 -3.62
N ASP A 108 -2.81 5.35 -3.65
CA ASP A 108 -2.31 6.37 -4.56
C ASP A 108 -2.38 5.89 -6.02
N PHE A 109 -2.04 4.63 -6.30
CA PHE A 109 -2.21 4.04 -7.62
C PHE A 109 -3.68 4.03 -8.06
N VAL A 110 -4.59 3.58 -7.20
CA VAL A 110 -6.05 3.59 -7.47
C VAL A 110 -6.54 5.01 -7.75
N ALA A 111 -6.16 5.99 -6.93
CA ALA A 111 -6.60 7.37 -7.08
C ALA A 111 -6.09 8.02 -8.37
N ARG A 112 -4.85 7.70 -8.79
CA ARG A 112 -4.22 8.31 -9.97
C ARG A 112 -4.61 7.63 -11.28
N TYR A 113 -4.73 6.30 -11.29
CA TYR A 113 -4.81 5.52 -12.54
C TYR A 113 -6.12 4.77 -12.74
N ILE A 114 -6.80 4.36 -11.67
CA ILE A 114 -8.06 3.58 -11.76
C ILE A 114 -9.30 4.47 -11.61
N ARG A 115 -9.25 5.46 -10.72
CA ARG A 115 -10.32 6.43 -10.46
C ARG A 115 -9.84 7.89 -10.54
N PRO A 116 -9.25 8.32 -11.67
CA PRO A 116 -8.83 9.71 -11.83
C PRO A 116 -10.07 10.62 -11.80
N GLY A 117 -10.28 11.36 -10.71
CA GLY A 117 -11.42 12.28 -10.59
C GLY A 117 -11.89 12.61 -9.18
N ARG A 118 -11.56 11.82 -8.16
CA ARG A 118 -11.77 12.24 -6.76
C ARG A 118 -10.54 12.97 -6.25
N LYS A 119 -10.36 14.23 -6.67
CA LYS A 119 -9.56 15.19 -5.90
C LYS A 119 -10.18 15.25 -4.50
N ILE A 120 -9.48 14.76 -3.49
CA ILE A 120 -9.76 15.19 -2.12
C ILE A 120 -9.37 16.66 -2.12
N LEU A 121 -10.37 17.53 -2.25
CA LEU A 121 -10.20 18.93 -1.92
C LEU A 121 -9.72 18.94 -0.47
N SER A 122 -8.47 19.37 -0.25
CA SER A 122 -7.99 19.79 1.04
C SER A 122 -8.86 20.95 1.49
N GLY A 123 -9.96 20.64 2.17
CA GLY A 123 -10.81 21.60 2.83
C GLY A 123 -10.08 22.15 4.05
N SER A 124 -9.25 23.16 3.83
CA SER A 124 -9.07 24.22 4.82
C SER A 124 -8.88 25.54 4.08
N ALA A 125 -10.01 26.07 3.63
CA ALA A 125 -10.21 27.48 3.44
C ALA A 125 -11.53 27.82 4.12
N ILE A 126 -11.52 27.88 5.45
CA ILE A 126 -12.51 28.66 6.18
C ILE A 126 -11.84 30.02 6.41
N LYS A 127 -12.17 30.96 5.52
CA LYS A 127 -12.21 32.37 5.88
C LYS A 127 -13.56 32.62 6.53
N ASN A 128 -13.54 33.12 7.75
CA ASN A 128 -14.28 34.31 8.18
C ASN A 128 -13.58 34.87 9.42
#